data_AF-A0A2V8NKR6-F1
#
_entry.id   AF-A0A2V8NKR6-F1
#
_cell.length_a   1.000
_cell.length_b   1.000
_cell.length_c   1.000
_cell.angle_alpha   90.00
_cell.angle_beta   90.00
_cell.angle_gamma   90.00
#
_symmetry.space_group_name_H-M   'P 1'
#
loop_
_entity.id
_entity.type
_entity.pdbx_description
1 polymer ?
#
loop_
_entity_poly.entity_id
_entity_poly.type
_entity_poly.pdbx_seq_one_letter_code
_entity_poly.pdbx_strand_id
1 'polypeptide(L)'
;MVTEKSLHVGRSMDLGRSNGFFIRVRDRLVNETDPLFGLKPLSYQTFNRFRADLFIDDLDRALTAPREGVEESDLRRKLEPLLEALFYEARDRYQQWLDEQEQKEKRKKEHERRYTNARFVEYPTADVLTFGGDEPGAEADNTWFYLTVDPSASPKDIARDLYANPRARYTFRYVNGGRTGRLVEFSPSAGTFSINADHDLVQAYGDDVQPNLLLEDLVASEALLEVYLRESGVSASIVGEVLERRDSLLRSLANEHMYSLNSISQLLLDSSTDQYDLEVALVTAARALGFVATHISGSGEPDGIARLVDYPAGERRITLGAKSSTGTPSLAQLDMAGIQEHMKDEKYQVDGCLLIAPGYPGQTRERNAIANRARTAHISCWTVKQLAAVVASAEIRQISAARILEIVLAAFAPSDVTSAVSELLAQPSWDTRDLYGAVTRALRALENRLRDTSRTVDQISTEVSREQRFADVGYKDVEKAVRELAGSSQGAVTIRGSR
;
A
#
# COMPACT_ATOMS: atom_id res chain seq x y z
N MET A 1 36.08 25.07 -3.01
CA MET A 1 36.26 23.75 -2.35
C MET A 1 34.92 23.04 -2.33
N VAL A 2 34.91 21.72 -2.54
CA VAL A 2 33.74 20.86 -2.33
C VAL A 2 34.16 19.68 -1.46
N THR A 3 33.33 19.30 -0.49
CA THR A 3 33.63 18.23 0.47
C THR A 3 32.73 17.02 0.31
N GLU A 4 33.16 15.86 0.80
CA GLU A 4 32.35 14.64 0.80
C GLU A 4 31.15 14.75 1.75
N LYS A 5 31.40 15.30 2.96
CA LYS A 5 30.40 15.52 4.01
C LYS A 5 29.85 16.94 3.94
N SER A 6 28.60 17.12 4.36
CA SER A 6 27.99 18.44 4.50
C SER A 6 28.81 19.34 5.42
N LEU A 7 28.99 20.60 5.02
CA LEU A 7 29.72 21.63 5.77
C LEU A 7 28.87 22.27 6.87
N HIS A 8 27.58 21.91 6.97
CA HIS A 8 26.64 22.46 7.95
C HIS A 8 26.89 22.05 9.41
N VAL A 9 28.12 21.70 9.78
CA VAL A 9 28.50 21.27 11.12
C VAL A 9 28.66 22.49 12.04
N GLY A 10 27.53 23.11 12.40
CA GLY A 10 27.47 24.25 13.32
C GLY A 10 27.71 25.62 12.66
N ARG A 11 27.10 26.66 13.22
CA ARG A 11 27.39 28.06 12.87
C ARG A 11 28.86 28.34 13.23
N SER A 12 29.67 28.77 12.27
CA SER A 12 30.94 29.41 12.59
C SER A 12 30.66 30.58 13.54
N MET A 13 31.35 30.63 14.68
CA MET A 13 31.23 31.72 15.65
C MET A 13 31.48 33.11 15.05
N ASP A 14 32.23 33.18 13.93
CA ASP A 14 32.64 34.44 13.30
C ASP A 14 31.84 34.82 12.05
N LEU A 15 31.18 33.87 11.36
CA LEU A 15 30.63 34.09 10.00
C LEU A 15 29.14 33.74 9.82
N GLY A 16 28.48 33.15 10.82
CA GLY A 16 27.04 32.82 10.76
C GLY A 16 26.64 31.69 9.80
N ARG A 17 27.49 31.30 8.83
CA ARG A 17 27.30 30.17 7.90
C ARG A 17 28.62 29.48 7.53
N SER A 18 28.53 28.25 7.01
CA SER A 18 29.71 27.38 6.77
C SER A 18 29.88 26.95 5.30
N ASN A 19 28.92 27.26 4.44
CA ASN A 19 28.86 26.91 3.02
C ASN A 19 28.38 28.09 2.16
N GLY A 20 28.57 27.97 0.84
CA GLY A 20 28.26 28.99 -0.16
C GLY A 20 29.46 29.82 -0.61
N PHE A 21 29.18 30.94 -1.27
CA PHE A 21 30.18 31.92 -1.67
C PHE A 21 30.49 32.89 -0.52
N PHE A 22 31.75 33.15 -0.28
CA PHE A 22 32.25 34.13 0.67
C PHE A 22 32.99 35.21 -0.13
N ILE A 23 32.25 36.25 -0.53
CA ILE A 23 32.78 37.33 -1.35
C ILE A 23 33.43 38.37 -0.44
N ARG A 24 34.73 38.56 -0.58
CA ARG A 24 35.52 39.52 0.19
C ARG A 24 35.97 40.68 -0.68
N VAL A 25 35.79 41.90 -0.18
CA VAL A 25 36.26 43.14 -0.79
C VAL A 25 37.11 43.86 0.25
N ARG A 26 38.42 43.99 -0.02
CA ARG A 26 39.42 44.47 0.96
C ARG A 26 39.30 43.74 2.30
N ASP A 27 39.36 42.41 2.25
CA ASP A 27 39.23 41.47 3.37
C ASP A 27 37.87 41.42 4.09
N ARG A 28 36.94 42.34 3.83
CA ARG A 28 35.60 42.36 4.42
C ARG A 28 34.64 41.46 3.64
N LEU A 29 33.89 40.60 4.34
CA LEU A 29 32.80 39.81 3.76
C LEU A 29 31.61 40.74 3.42
N VAL A 30 31.14 40.70 2.18
CA VAL A 30 30.10 41.64 1.68
C VAL A 30 28.78 40.97 1.34
N ASN A 31 28.63 39.68 1.62
CA ASN A 31 27.43 38.91 1.28
C ASN A 31 26.94 38.05 2.44
N GLU A 32 26.94 38.60 3.65
CA GLU A 32 26.63 37.87 4.89
C GLU A 32 25.25 37.21 4.86
N THR A 33 24.25 37.90 4.32
CA THR A 33 22.86 37.43 4.26
C THR A 33 22.52 36.63 3.01
N ASP A 34 23.41 36.62 2.01
CA ASP A 34 23.18 35.97 0.71
C ASP A 34 24.32 34.98 0.36
N PRO A 35 24.20 33.71 0.76
CA PRO A 35 25.20 32.67 0.49
C PRO A 35 25.43 32.34 -0.97
N LEU A 36 24.48 32.71 -1.83
CA LEU A 36 24.52 32.42 -3.26
C LEU A 36 24.90 33.65 -4.08
N PHE A 37 24.96 34.82 -3.45
CA PHE A 37 25.29 36.09 -4.09
C PHE A 37 24.35 36.38 -5.28
N GLY A 38 23.05 36.15 -5.11
CA GLY A 38 22.00 36.35 -6.10
C GLY A 38 21.80 35.18 -7.06
N LEU A 39 22.62 34.14 -7.01
CA LEU A 39 22.40 32.93 -7.79
C LEU A 39 21.25 32.10 -7.21
N LYS A 40 20.53 31.38 -8.07
CA LYS A 40 19.62 30.33 -7.61
C LYS A 40 20.43 29.05 -7.34
N PRO A 41 20.16 28.32 -6.25
CA PRO A 41 20.88 27.09 -5.97
C PRO A 41 20.54 26.05 -7.04
N LEU A 42 21.54 25.63 -7.82
CA LEU A 42 21.36 24.66 -8.90
C LEU A 42 21.35 23.20 -8.40
N SER A 43 21.82 22.97 -7.17
CA SER A 43 21.79 21.69 -6.45
C SER A 43 22.03 21.93 -4.96
N TYR A 44 21.03 21.67 -4.11
CA TYR A 44 21.17 21.80 -2.66
C TYR A 44 22.20 20.80 -2.08
N GLN A 45 22.23 19.57 -2.62
CA GLN A 45 23.22 18.55 -2.24
C GLN A 45 24.67 19.05 -2.40
N THR A 46 24.98 19.67 -3.55
CA THR A 46 26.32 20.25 -3.79
C THR A 46 26.52 21.51 -2.95
N PHE A 47 25.52 22.37 -2.87
CA PHE A 47 25.59 23.62 -2.11
C PHE A 47 25.92 23.40 -0.63
N ASN A 48 25.37 22.36 -0.01
CA ASN A 48 25.63 21.99 1.38
C ASN A 48 27.09 21.55 1.63
N ARG A 49 27.83 21.23 0.56
CA ARG A 49 29.23 20.78 0.56
C ARG A 49 30.19 21.79 -0.04
N PHE A 50 29.66 22.90 -0.55
CA PHE A 50 30.40 23.88 -1.33
C PHE A 50 30.83 25.06 -0.46
N ARG A 51 32.10 25.46 -0.60
CA ARG A 51 32.63 26.71 -0.05
C ARG A 51 33.60 27.34 -1.03
N ALA A 52 33.37 28.60 -1.37
CA ALA A 52 34.29 29.39 -2.19
C ALA A 52 34.57 30.74 -1.54
N ASP A 53 35.79 30.91 -1.03
CA ASP A 53 36.30 32.20 -0.57
C ASP A 53 36.91 32.95 -1.78
N LEU A 54 36.33 34.09 -2.14
CA LEU A 54 36.71 34.87 -3.31
C LEU A 54 37.05 36.30 -2.91
N PHE A 55 38.23 36.79 -3.31
CA PHE A 55 38.66 38.16 -3.08
C PHE A 55 38.46 38.95 -4.37
N ILE A 56 37.55 39.93 -4.33
CA ILE A 56 37.06 40.67 -5.51
C ILE A 56 37.06 42.16 -5.22
N ASP A 57 38.26 42.75 -5.11
CA ASP A 57 38.43 44.16 -4.71
C ASP A 57 37.82 45.16 -5.70
N ASP A 58 37.63 44.75 -6.95
CA ASP A 58 36.99 45.58 -7.99
C ASP A 58 35.53 45.93 -7.65
N LEU A 59 34.88 45.18 -6.76
CA LEU A 59 33.52 45.45 -6.29
C LEU A 59 33.43 46.64 -5.32
N ASP A 60 34.54 47.21 -4.85
CA ASP A 60 34.58 48.34 -3.90
C ASP A 60 33.71 49.53 -4.37
N ARG A 61 33.67 49.76 -5.69
CA ARG A 61 32.88 50.84 -6.31
C ARG A 61 31.37 50.58 -6.36
N ALA A 62 30.95 49.34 -6.16
CA ALA A 62 29.56 48.88 -6.23
C ALA A 62 29.03 48.44 -4.85
N LEU A 63 29.77 48.71 -3.77
CA LEU A 63 29.31 48.43 -2.41
C LEU A 63 28.19 49.38 -2.00
N THR A 64 27.16 48.83 -1.34
CA THR A 64 26.12 49.64 -0.70
C THR A 64 26.71 50.48 0.45
N ALA A 65 26.01 51.53 0.89
CA ALA A 65 26.47 52.39 1.98
C ALA A 65 26.85 51.63 3.29
N PRO A 66 26.12 50.57 3.72
CA PRO A 66 26.52 49.73 4.85
C PRO A 66 27.78 48.86 4.58
N ARG A 67 28.15 48.68 3.31
CA ARG A 67 29.22 47.79 2.83
C ARG A 67 29.00 46.31 3.18
N GLU A 68 27.74 45.92 3.33
CA GLU A 68 27.28 44.56 3.64
C GLU A 68 26.55 43.91 2.46
N GLY A 69 26.48 44.62 1.33
CA GLY A 69 25.86 44.16 0.10
C GLY A 69 26.46 44.87 -1.11
N VAL A 70 26.15 44.34 -2.29
CA VAL A 70 26.62 44.87 -3.58
C VAL A 70 25.41 45.30 -4.40
N GLU A 71 25.41 46.55 -4.86
CA GLU A 71 24.36 47.09 -5.72
C GLU A 71 24.31 46.34 -7.07
N GLU A 72 23.14 46.35 -7.69
CA GLU A 72 22.96 45.77 -9.02
C GLU A 72 23.74 46.62 -10.03
N SER A 73 24.91 46.11 -10.43
CA SER A 73 25.89 46.82 -11.24
C SER A 73 26.38 45.97 -12.41
N ASP A 74 27.00 46.60 -13.40
CA ASP A 74 27.64 45.88 -14.52
C ASP A 74 28.75 44.93 -14.03
N LEU A 75 29.43 45.27 -12.93
CA LEU A 75 30.45 44.42 -12.32
C LEU A 75 29.84 43.16 -11.70
N ARG A 76 28.71 43.30 -11.00
CA ARG A 76 27.97 42.16 -10.46
C ARG A 76 27.50 41.21 -11.57
N ARG A 77 26.91 41.75 -12.65
CA ARG A 77 26.47 40.97 -13.83
C ARG A 77 27.61 40.23 -14.53
N LYS A 78 28.83 40.76 -14.50
CA LYS A 78 30.03 40.08 -15.04
C LYS A 78 30.59 39.01 -14.10
N LEU A 79 30.37 39.15 -12.80
CA LEU A 79 30.81 38.20 -11.79
C LEU A 79 29.91 36.96 -11.76
N GLU A 80 28.60 37.12 -11.95
CA GLU A 80 27.62 36.02 -11.93
C GLU A 80 28.03 34.79 -12.77
N PRO A 81 28.43 34.92 -14.06
CA PRO A 81 28.88 33.77 -14.86
C PRO A 81 30.11 33.06 -14.29
N LEU A 82 31.02 33.80 -13.63
CA LEU A 82 32.20 33.21 -12.99
C LEU A 82 31.79 32.40 -11.76
N LEU A 83 30.90 32.94 -10.93
CA LEU A 83 30.38 32.23 -9.76
C LEU A 83 29.63 30.96 -10.19
N GLU A 84 28.81 31.06 -11.23
CA GLU A 84 28.11 29.93 -11.82
C GLU A 84 29.08 28.85 -12.31
N ALA A 85 30.13 29.22 -13.06
CA ALA A 85 31.16 28.30 -13.51
C ALA A 85 31.90 27.61 -12.34
N LEU A 86 32.23 28.35 -11.28
CA LEU A 86 32.84 27.79 -10.07
C LEU A 86 31.92 26.79 -9.36
N PHE A 87 30.62 27.05 -9.33
CA PHE A 87 29.64 26.13 -8.76
C PHE A 87 29.50 24.86 -9.60
N TYR A 88 29.45 24.98 -10.93
CA TYR A 88 29.41 23.83 -11.84
C TYR A 88 30.66 22.96 -11.72
N GLU A 89 31.84 23.55 -11.66
CA GLU A 89 33.08 22.82 -11.42
C GLU A 89 33.04 22.05 -10.09
N ALA A 90 32.51 22.66 -9.02
CA ALA A 90 32.35 21.98 -7.74
C ALA A 90 31.34 20.82 -7.81
N ARG A 91 30.23 21.01 -8.54
CA ARG A 91 29.23 19.97 -8.78
C ARG A 91 29.82 18.80 -9.56
N ASP A 92 30.57 19.08 -10.62
CA ASP A 92 31.17 18.05 -11.47
C ASP A 92 32.18 17.22 -10.68
N ARG A 93 33.01 17.86 -9.85
CA ARG A 93 33.93 17.14 -8.94
C ARG A 93 33.19 16.26 -7.95
N TYR A 94 32.09 16.75 -7.38
CA TYR A 94 31.29 15.96 -6.45
C TYR A 94 30.61 14.77 -7.14
N GLN A 95 30.10 14.98 -8.36
CA GLN A 95 29.52 13.92 -9.16
C GLN A 95 30.56 12.85 -9.54
N GLN A 96 31.76 13.27 -9.95
CA GLN A 96 32.88 12.35 -10.22
C GLN A 96 33.21 11.51 -8.99
N TRP A 97 33.27 12.13 -7.81
CA TRP A 97 33.48 11.40 -6.56
C TRP A 97 32.36 10.37 -6.29
N LEU A 98 31.09 10.73 -6.48
CA LEU A 98 29.96 9.80 -6.33
C LEU A 98 30.07 8.60 -7.29
N ASP A 99 30.40 8.87 -8.55
CA ASP A 99 30.55 7.84 -9.58
C ASP A 99 31.72 6.91 -9.24
N GLU A 100 32.84 7.44 -8.73
CA GLU A 100 33.96 6.64 -8.26
C GLU A 100 33.58 5.71 -7.10
N GLN A 101 32.78 6.19 -6.12
CA GLN A 101 32.29 5.35 -5.03
C GLN A 101 31.38 4.22 -5.56
N GLU A 102 30.49 4.54 -6.49
CA GLU A 102 29.61 3.56 -7.12
C GLU A 102 30.40 2.49 -7.89
N GLN A 103 31.45 2.89 -8.62
CA GLN A 103 32.32 1.95 -9.32
C GLN A 103 33.14 1.08 -8.36
N LYS A 104 33.61 1.64 -7.25
CA LYS A 104 34.30 0.87 -6.19
C LYS A 104 33.38 -0.21 -5.62
N GLU A 105 32.12 0.11 -5.35
CA GLU A 105 31.13 -0.87 -4.89
C GLU A 105 30.86 -1.95 -5.96
N LYS A 106 30.66 -1.58 -7.23
CA LYS A 106 30.45 -2.54 -8.32
C LYS A 106 31.62 -3.51 -8.51
N ARG A 107 32.84 -3.13 -8.15
CA ARG A 107 34.03 -3.99 -8.23
C ARG A 107 34.16 -4.99 -7.07
N LYS A 108 33.40 -4.84 -5.98
CA LYS A 108 33.40 -5.80 -4.87
C LYS A 108 32.81 -7.15 -5.28
N LYS A 109 33.13 -8.19 -4.50
CA LYS A 109 32.50 -9.51 -4.64
C LYS A 109 31.02 -9.43 -4.29
N GLU A 110 30.20 -10.26 -4.92
CA GLU A 110 28.73 -10.23 -4.79
C GLU A 110 28.22 -10.20 -3.33
N HIS A 111 28.80 -11.01 -2.46
CA HIS A 111 28.42 -11.08 -1.03
C HIS A 111 28.91 -9.90 -0.18
N GLU A 112 29.84 -9.10 -0.70
CA GLU A 112 30.39 -7.88 -0.06
C GLU A 112 29.76 -6.59 -0.63
N ARG A 113 28.95 -6.72 -1.69
CA ARG A 113 28.31 -5.57 -2.35
C ARG A 113 27.17 -5.03 -1.53
N ARG A 114 27.07 -3.71 -1.51
CA ARG A 114 25.87 -2.99 -1.09
C ARG A 114 25.03 -2.71 -2.33
N TYR A 115 23.79 -3.19 -2.33
CA TYR A 115 22.86 -3.01 -3.45
C TYR A 115 22.10 -1.68 -3.36
N THR A 116 21.85 -1.20 -2.13
CA THR A 116 21.34 0.15 -1.90
C THR A 116 22.49 1.15 -1.97
N ASN A 117 22.36 2.14 -2.85
CA ASN A 117 23.38 3.17 -3.02
C ASN A 117 23.24 4.24 -1.91
N ALA A 118 24.32 4.43 -1.15
CA ALA A 118 24.35 5.34 -0.01
C ALA A 118 23.98 6.80 -0.35
N ARG A 119 24.15 7.20 -1.61
CA ARG A 119 23.79 8.55 -2.08
C ARG A 119 22.29 8.82 -2.06
N PHE A 120 21.45 7.77 -2.02
CA PHE A 120 19.99 7.88 -2.05
C PHE A 120 19.36 7.69 -0.67
N VAL A 121 20.11 7.28 0.35
CA VAL A 121 19.52 7.05 1.67
C VAL A 121 20.39 7.68 2.74
N GLU A 122 21.60 7.16 2.96
CA GLU A 122 22.46 7.57 4.06
C GLU A 122 22.96 9.01 3.95
N TYR A 123 23.46 9.43 2.79
CA TYR A 123 24.03 10.78 2.66
C TYR A 123 22.95 11.88 2.80
N PRO A 124 21.79 11.79 2.12
CA PRO A 124 20.69 12.73 2.32
C PRO A 124 20.19 12.73 3.77
N THR A 125 20.06 11.56 4.40
CA THR A 125 19.62 11.46 5.80
C THR A 125 20.65 12.11 6.74
N ALA A 126 21.95 11.87 6.51
CA ALA A 126 23.02 12.48 7.29
C ALA A 126 23.05 14.00 7.11
N ASP A 127 22.80 14.49 5.91
CA ASP A 127 22.70 15.92 5.60
C ASP A 127 21.58 16.57 6.44
N VAL A 128 20.37 16.02 6.39
CA VAL A 128 19.21 16.50 7.16
C VAL A 128 19.49 16.50 8.67
N LEU A 129 20.10 15.45 9.19
CA LEU A 129 20.47 15.36 10.62
C LEU A 129 21.57 16.36 11.02
N THR A 130 22.38 16.82 10.06
CA THR A 130 23.44 17.81 10.29
C THR A 130 22.90 19.23 10.31
N PHE A 131 21.86 19.53 9.52
CA PHE A 131 21.29 20.88 9.42
C PHE A 131 20.70 21.37 10.75
N GLY A 132 20.20 20.47 11.59
CA GLY A 132 19.62 20.80 12.89
C GLY A 132 18.36 21.63 12.75
N GLY A 133 17.21 20.96 12.72
CA GLY A 133 15.90 21.62 12.64
C GLY A 133 14.96 21.04 13.68
N ASP A 134 14.92 21.66 14.85
CA ASP A 134 13.75 21.67 15.74
C ASP A 134 12.65 22.58 15.12
N GLU A 135 12.44 22.51 13.80
CA GLU A 135 11.39 23.29 13.17
C GLU A 135 10.06 22.56 13.31
N PRO A 136 9.01 23.25 13.80
CA PRO A 136 7.74 22.63 14.06
C PRO A 136 7.08 22.08 12.78
N GLY A 137 6.55 20.85 12.84
CA GLY A 137 5.74 20.24 11.78
C GLY A 137 4.40 20.94 11.53
N ALA A 138 3.64 20.48 10.53
CA ALA A 138 2.39 21.11 10.11
C ALA A 138 1.21 20.95 11.09
N GLU A 139 1.26 19.95 11.96
CA GLU A 139 0.29 19.70 13.04
C GLU A 139 0.42 20.72 14.18
N ALA A 140 -0.65 20.91 14.95
CA ALA A 140 -0.63 21.79 16.13
C ALA A 140 0.37 21.36 17.21
N ASP A 141 0.77 20.08 17.20
CA ASP A 141 1.79 19.51 18.09
C ASP A 141 3.17 19.33 17.42
N ASN A 142 3.29 19.73 16.14
CA ASN A 142 4.51 19.73 15.35
C ASN A 142 5.07 18.33 14.96
N THR A 143 4.26 17.26 15.00
CA THR A 143 4.78 15.88 14.94
C THR A 143 4.64 15.12 13.61
N TRP A 144 4.01 15.70 12.58
CA TRP A 144 3.70 14.98 11.33
C TRP A 144 4.91 14.76 10.40
N PHE A 145 5.77 13.83 10.79
CA PHE A 145 7.00 13.46 10.07
C PHE A 145 7.23 11.95 10.16
N TYR A 146 7.83 11.36 9.14
CA TYR A 146 8.25 9.97 9.11
C TYR A 146 9.64 9.77 9.74
N LEU A 147 10.57 10.71 9.60
CA LEU A 147 11.91 10.61 10.19
C LEU A 147 11.86 10.81 11.71
N THR A 148 12.29 9.80 12.48
CA THR A 148 12.32 9.85 13.94
C THR A 148 13.74 9.70 14.47
N VAL A 149 14.14 10.59 15.38
CA VAL A 149 15.42 10.53 16.08
C VAL A 149 15.17 10.30 17.55
N ASP A 150 15.87 9.33 18.15
CA ASP A 150 15.80 9.10 19.58
C ASP A 150 16.19 10.39 20.34
N PRO A 151 15.34 10.92 21.23
CA PRO A 151 15.62 12.14 21.98
C PRO A 151 16.91 12.10 22.81
N SER A 152 17.36 10.90 23.18
CA SER A 152 18.60 10.68 23.93
C SER A 152 19.85 10.60 23.03
N ALA A 153 19.68 10.45 21.72
CA ALA A 153 20.77 10.32 20.76
C ALA A 153 21.15 11.66 20.13
N SER A 154 22.44 11.84 19.87
CA SER A 154 22.97 13.02 19.17
C SER A 154 22.77 12.89 17.66
N PRO A 155 21.96 13.74 17.00
CA PRO A 155 21.75 13.69 15.55
C PRO A 155 23.06 13.78 14.75
N LYS A 156 24.03 14.56 15.27
CA LYS A 156 25.35 14.71 14.66
C LYS A 156 26.19 13.44 14.69
N ASP A 157 26.07 12.64 15.74
CA ASP A 157 26.79 11.36 15.82
C ASP A 157 26.15 10.31 14.91
N ILE A 158 24.82 10.32 14.79
CA ILE A 158 24.10 9.50 13.81
C ILE A 158 24.54 9.89 12.38
N ALA A 159 24.56 11.19 12.06
CA ALA A 159 25.01 11.67 10.75
C ALA A 159 26.46 11.25 10.44
N ARG A 160 27.36 11.34 11.43
CA ARG A 160 28.75 10.90 11.28
C ARG A 160 28.85 9.41 10.96
N ASP A 161 28.06 8.59 11.63
CA ASP A 161 28.02 7.15 11.39
C ASP A 161 27.45 6.83 10.01
N LEU A 162 26.37 7.48 9.59
CA LEU A 162 25.78 7.30 8.25
C LEU A 162 26.77 7.58 7.11
N TYR A 163 27.62 8.60 7.24
CA TYR A 163 28.69 8.85 6.25
C TYR A 163 29.80 7.80 6.30
N ALA A 164 30.19 7.34 7.48
CA ALA A 164 31.35 6.47 7.67
C ALA A 164 31.02 4.99 7.40
N ASN A 165 29.84 4.56 7.83
CA ASN A 165 29.39 3.19 7.84
C ASN A 165 27.99 3.07 7.17
N PRO A 166 27.87 3.33 5.85
CA PRO A 166 26.60 3.13 5.16
C PRO A 166 26.10 1.69 5.31
N ARG A 167 24.79 1.53 5.42
CA ARG A 167 24.19 0.24 5.73
C ARG A 167 24.18 -0.65 4.49
N ALA A 168 24.18 -1.95 4.74
CA ALA A 168 24.01 -2.95 3.69
C ALA A 168 22.53 -3.33 3.48
N ARG A 169 21.72 -3.26 4.55
CA ARG A 169 20.30 -3.64 4.56
C ARG A 169 19.53 -2.83 5.59
N TYR A 170 18.22 -2.70 5.34
CA TYR A 170 17.26 -2.12 6.27
C TYR A 170 16.37 -3.20 6.87
N THR A 171 15.76 -2.88 8.00
CA THR A 171 14.76 -3.75 8.65
C THR A 171 13.39 -3.11 8.50
N PHE A 172 12.41 -3.90 8.06
CA PHE A 172 11.01 -3.50 8.02
C PHE A 172 10.27 -4.21 9.15
N ARG A 173 9.47 -3.46 9.91
CA ARG A 173 8.67 -4.00 11.02
C ARG A 173 7.24 -3.51 10.90
N TYR A 174 6.28 -4.41 11.00
CA TYR A 174 4.87 -4.06 11.05
C TYR A 174 4.49 -3.80 12.51
N VAL A 175 3.88 -2.65 12.78
CA VAL A 175 3.45 -2.22 14.11
C VAL A 175 2.01 -1.73 14.06
N ASN A 176 1.26 -1.92 15.14
CA ASN A 176 -0.12 -1.41 15.23
C ASN A 176 -0.07 0.05 15.67
N GLY A 177 -0.14 0.97 14.70
CA GLY A 177 -0.13 2.41 14.93
C GLY A 177 -1.53 3.04 15.00
N GLY A 178 -2.59 2.24 14.85
CA GLY A 178 -3.97 2.71 14.76
C GLY A 178 -4.32 3.27 13.39
N ARG A 179 -5.62 3.28 13.05
CA ARG A 179 -6.09 3.66 11.70
C ARG A 179 -5.79 5.11 11.34
N THR A 180 -5.73 6.02 12.30
CA THR A 180 -5.36 7.43 12.07
C THR A 180 -3.85 7.68 12.14
N GLY A 181 -3.07 6.66 12.51
CA GLY A 181 -1.62 6.76 12.57
C GLY A 181 -1.00 6.84 11.18
N ARG A 182 0.11 7.56 11.07
CA ARG A 182 0.91 7.72 9.85
C ARG A 182 1.29 6.37 9.22
N LEU A 183 1.51 6.34 7.90
CA LEU A 183 1.90 5.14 7.17
C LEU A 183 3.19 4.47 7.71
N VAL A 184 4.20 5.27 8.07
CA VAL A 184 5.54 4.76 8.42
C VAL A 184 6.30 5.65 9.40
N GLU A 185 7.20 5.06 10.16
CA GLU A 185 8.27 5.75 10.88
C GLU A 185 9.65 5.22 10.46
N PHE A 186 10.59 6.11 10.20
CA PHE A 186 11.97 5.77 9.85
C PHE A 186 12.94 6.19 10.93
N SER A 187 13.60 5.20 11.55
CA SER A 187 14.68 5.40 12.52
C SER A 187 16.04 5.27 11.81
N PRO A 188 16.78 6.38 11.62
CA PRO A 188 18.06 6.37 10.92
C PRO A 188 19.20 5.82 11.78
N SER A 189 19.05 5.74 13.11
CA SER A 189 20.02 5.09 14.01
C SER A 189 19.89 3.56 13.98
N ALA A 190 18.66 3.05 13.94
CA ALA A 190 18.38 1.62 13.85
C ALA A 190 18.38 1.09 12.41
N GLY A 191 18.26 1.95 11.40
CA GLY A 191 18.04 1.52 10.01
C GLY A 191 16.73 0.74 9.86
N THR A 192 15.69 1.16 10.59
CA THR A 192 14.42 0.44 10.69
C THR A 192 13.28 1.33 10.20
N PHE A 193 12.44 0.78 9.31
CA PHE A 193 11.15 1.34 8.91
C PHE A 193 10.05 0.58 9.66
N SER A 194 9.32 1.29 10.51
CA SER A 194 8.15 0.76 11.23
C SER A 194 6.90 1.12 10.43
N ILE A 195 6.31 0.13 9.77
CA ILE A 195 5.13 0.25 8.92
C ILE A 195 3.88 0.13 9.79
N ASN A 196 2.94 1.07 9.68
CA ASN A 196 1.68 0.99 10.38
C ASN A 196 0.77 -0.06 9.73
N ALA A 197 0.63 -1.21 10.39
CA ALA A 197 -0.21 -2.30 9.95
C ALA A 197 -1.68 -1.89 9.81
N ASP A 198 -2.17 -0.94 10.62
CA ASP A 198 -3.56 -0.50 10.63
C ASP A 198 -3.88 0.56 9.55
N HIS A 199 -2.89 0.99 8.76
CA HIS A 199 -3.09 1.96 7.68
C HIS A 199 -3.84 1.34 6.49
N ASP A 200 -4.78 2.08 5.89
CA ASP A 200 -5.69 1.54 4.85
C ASP A 200 -4.95 0.95 3.64
N LEU A 201 -3.88 1.61 3.17
CA LEU A 201 -2.99 1.08 2.14
C LEU A 201 -2.35 -0.26 2.54
N VAL A 202 -1.90 -0.39 3.79
CA VAL A 202 -1.24 -1.61 4.27
C VAL A 202 -2.25 -2.73 4.42
N GLN A 203 -3.46 -2.43 4.91
CA GLN A 203 -4.57 -3.40 4.96
C GLN A 203 -5.02 -3.86 3.56
N ALA A 204 -5.02 -2.95 2.57
CA ALA A 204 -5.42 -3.29 1.21
C ALA A 204 -4.43 -4.21 0.49
N TYR A 205 -3.12 -4.13 0.82
CA TYR A 205 -2.05 -4.80 0.08
C TYR A 205 -1.14 -5.70 0.94
N GLY A 206 -1.47 -5.87 2.23
CA GLY A 206 -0.64 -6.57 3.23
C GLY A 206 -1.04 -8.02 3.51
N ASP A 207 -2.12 -8.52 2.90
CA ASP A 207 -2.67 -9.86 3.14
C ASP A 207 -1.85 -11.02 2.50
N ASP A 208 -0.78 -10.71 1.75
CA ASP A 208 0.13 -11.74 1.28
C ASP A 208 1.04 -12.23 2.41
N VAL A 209 1.12 -13.56 2.58
CA VAL A 209 1.95 -14.26 3.58
C VAL A 209 3.46 -14.01 3.40
N GLN A 210 3.86 -13.16 2.45
CA GLN A 210 5.22 -12.69 2.20
C GLN A 210 5.33 -11.18 2.51
N PRO A 211 6.52 -10.68 2.87
CA PRO A 211 6.76 -9.25 2.79
C PRO A 211 6.46 -8.80 1.36
N ASN A 212 5.42 -7.98 1.19
CA ASN A 212 5.14 -7.31 -0.07
C ASN A 212 6.28 -6.32 -0.30
N LEU A 213 7.37 -6.77 -0.93
CA LEU A 213 8.60 -6.00 -1.15
C LEU A 213 8.30 -4.65 -1.83
N LEU A 214 7.27 -4.62 -2.67
CA LEU A 214 6.81 -3.38 -3.30
C LEU A 214 6.21 -2.40 -2.29
N LEU A 215 5.43 -2.89 -1.32
CA LEU A 215 4.92 -2.06 -0.23
C LEU A 215 6.07 -1.54 0.63
N GLU A 216 7.06 -2.37 0.95
CA GLU A 216 8.25 -1.95 1.70
C GLU A 216 9.06 -0.89 0.95
N ASP A 217 9.29 -1.07 -0.36
CA ASP A 217 9.97 -0.11 -1.22
C ASP A 217 9.20 1.22 -1.33
N LEU A 218 7.87 1.16 -1.49
CA LEU A 218 7.00 2.34 -1.53
C LEU A 218 7.08 3.10 -0.21
N VAL A 219 6.93 2.40 0.90
CA VAL A 219 6.94 2.99 2.25
C VAL A 219 8.30 3.60 2.57
N ALA A 220 9.41 2.94 2.22
CA ALA A 220 10.75 3.52 2.33
C ALA A 220 10.89 4.78 1.45
N SER A 221 10.29 4.79 0.26
CA SER A 221 10.29 5.96 -0.62
C SER A 221 9.52 7.15 -0.04
N GLU A 222 8.39 6.92 0.65
CA GLU A 222 7.62 7.97 1.32
C GLU A 222 8.41 8.59 2.49
N ALA A 223 9.08 7.75 3.30
CA ALA A 223 9.97 8.23 4.35
C ALA A 223 11.15 9.04 3.79
N LEU A 224 11.71 8.64 2.64
CA LEU A 224 12.80 9.37 2.00
C LEU A 224 12.36 10.63 1.26
N LEU A 225 11.10 10.71 0.84
CA LEU A 225 10.55 11.95 0.30
C LEU A 225 10.66 13.09 1.32
N GLU A 226 10.36 12.83 2.59
CA GLU A 226 10.59 13.80 3.67
C GLU A 226 12.05 14.25 3.71
N VAL A 227 12.98 13.29 3.70
CA VAL A 227 14.42 13.56 3.74
C VAL A 227 14.84 14.47 2.59
N TYR A 228 14.39 14.18 1.37
CA TYR A 228 14.74 14.99 0.19
C TYR A 228 14.14 16.38 0.20
N LEU A 229 12.90 16.54 0.69
CA LEU A 229 12.28 17.85 0.82
C LEU A 229 13.05 18.72 1.83
N ARG A 230 13.43 18.13 2.97
CA ARG A 230 14.24 18.81 3.99
C ARG A 230 15.65 19.13 3.49
N GLU A 231 16.30 18.20 2.79
CA GLU A 231 17.62 18.42 2.17
C GLU A 231 17.60 19.57 1.16
N SER A 232 16.48 19.72 0.45
CA SER A 232 16.24 20.81 -0.50
C SER A 232 15.87 22.14 0.16
N GLY A 233 15.86 22.22 1.50
CA GLY A 233 15.57 23.43 2.25
C GLY A 233 14.09 23.84 2.24
N VAL A 234 13.17 22.91 1.98
CA VAL A 234 11.73 23.17 2.11
C VAL A 234 11.39 23.32 3.60
N SER A 235 10.58 24.32 3.97
CA SER A 235 10.22 24.58 5.36
C SER A 235 9.42 23.44 5.96
N ALA A 236 9.62 23.17 7.26
CA ALA A 236 8.99 22.06 7.99
C ALA A 236 7.45 22.03 7.85
N SER A 237 6.81 23.21 7.83
CA SER A 237 5.36 23.35 7.63
C SER A 237 4.90 22.84 6.25
N ILE A 238 5.59 23.21 5.17
CA ILE A 238 5.27 22.78 3.82
C ILE A 238 5.57 21.28 3.67
N VAL A 239 6.66 20.80 4.28
CA VAL A 239 6.96 19.36 4.30
C VAL A 239 5.80 18.60 4.96
N GLY A 240 5.36 19.02 6.14
CA GLY A 240 4.23 18.37 6.84
C GLY A 240 2.95 18.35 6.01
N GLU A 241 2.56 19.47 5.39
CA GLU A 241 1.38 19.55 4.52
C GLU A 241 1.47 18.57 3.32
N VAL A 242 2.65 18.50 2.69
CA VAL A 242 2.87 17.55 1.57
C VAL A 242 2.74 16.11 2.05
N LEU A 243 3.35 15.76 3.20
CA LEU A 243 3.29 14.40 3.74
C LEU A 243 1.87 14.01 4.16
N GLU A 244 1.13 14.90 4.82
CA GLU A 244 -0.28 14.68 5.21
C GLU A 244 -1.17 14.47 3.99
N ARG A 245 -1.02 15.32 2.96
CA ARG A 245 -1.78 15.20 1.72
C ARG A 245 -1.47 13.89 1.00
N ARG A 246 -0.22 13.43 1.04
CA ARG A 246 0.20 12.15 0.45
C ARG A 246 -0.34 10.95 1.24
N ASP A 247 -0.24 10.96 2.57
CA ASP A 247 -0.82 9.92 3.44
C ASP A 247 -2.34 9.80 3.18
N SER A 248 -3.03 10.94 3.16
CA SER A 248 -4.47 11.02 2.83
C SER A 248 -4.79 10.52 1.43
N LEU A 249 -3.97 10.86 0.44
CA LEU A 249 -4.11 10.33 -0.93
C LEU A 249 -3.96 8.81 -0.93
N LEU A 250 -2.95 8.26 -0.27
CA LEU A 250 -2.72 6.82 -0.22
C LEU A 250 -3.89 6.08 0.45
N ARG A 251 -4.50 6.65 1.49
CA ARG A 251 -5.75 6.14 2.08
C ARG A 251 -6.91 6.20 1.08
N SER A 252 -7.07 7.34 0.42
CA SER A 252 -8.13 7.52 -0.57
C SER A 252 -7.98 6.54 -1.74
N LEU A 253 -6.76 6.32 -2.23
CA LEU A 253 -6.47 5.37 -3.31
C LEU A 253 -6.65 3.92 -2.85
N ALA A 254 -6.25 3.60 -1.61
CA ALA A 254 -6.54 2.30 -1.02
C ALA A 254 -8.05 2.04 -0.98
N ASN A 255 -8.86 3.07 -0.71
CA ASN A 255 -10.31 3.01 -0.78
C ASN A 255 -10.84 2.96 -2.22
N GLU A 256 -10.19 3.58 -3.22
CA GLU A 256 -10.57 3.42 -4.63
C GLU A 256 -10.42 1.95 -5.09
N HIS A 257 -9.48 1.23 -4.50
CA HIS A 257 -9.24 -0.19 -4.70
C HIS A 257 -9.91 -1.07 -3.62
N MET A 258 -11.20 -0.82 -3.33
CA MET A 258 -12.10 -1.71 -2.54
C MET A 258 -12.19 -3.14 -3.15
N TYR A 259 -11.10 -3.91 -3.13
CA TYR A 259 -11.03 -5.21 -3.81
C TYR A 259 -10.37 -6.32 -3.01
N SER A 260 -9.79 -6.05 -1.83
CA SER A 260 -9.57 -7.18 -0.93
C SER A 260 -10.93 -7.68 -0.46
N LEU A 261 -11.16 -8.98 -0.58
CA LEU A 261 -12.40 -9.61 -0.14
C LEU A 261 -12.65 -9.35 1.36
N ASN A 262 -11.60 -9.17 2.14
CA ASN A 262 -11.66 -8.80 3.55
C ASN A 262 -12.20 -7.39 3.76
N SER A 263 -11.75 -6.39 3.00
CA SER A 263 -12.26 -5.02 3.12
C SER A 263 -13.73 -4.93 2.70
N ILE A 264 -14.14 -5.65 1.66
CA ILE A 264 -15.56 -5.70 1.25
C ILE A 264 -16.41 -6.42 2.30
N SER A 265 -15.89 -7.48 2.91
CA SER A 265 -16.53 -8.17 4.03
C SER A 265 -16.77 -7.24 5.22
N GLN A 266 -15.77 -6.43 5.60
CA GLN A 266 -15.93 -5.44 6.67
C GLN A 266 -16.89 -4.32 6.29
N LEU A 267 -16.84 -3.81 5.06
CA LEU A 267 -17.77 -2.79 4.57
C LEU A 267 -19.23 -3.26 4.70
N LEU A 268 -19.53 -4.52 4.37
CA LEU A 268 -20.86 -5.10 4.58
C LEU A 268 -21.28 -5.06 6.05
N LEU A 269 -20.36 -5.40 6.97
CA LEU A 269 -20.65 -5.42 8.41
C LEU A 269 -20.89 -4.01 8.96
N ASP A 270 -20.04 -3.06 8.60
CA ASP A 270 -20.08 -1.68 9.07
C ASP A 270 -21.31 -0.93 8.55
N SER A 271 -21.75 -1.22 7.31
CA SER A 271 -22.92 -0.60 6.69
C SER A 271 -24.27 -1.17 7.16
N SER A 272 -24.28 -2.21 8.02
CA SER A 272 -25.51 -2.94 8.38
C SER A 272 -26.65 -2.10 8.98
N THR A 273 -26.36 -0.89 9.47
CA THR A 273 -27.33 0.03 10.08
C THR A 273 -27.68 1.23 9.21
N ASP A 274 -26.96 1.46 8.10
CA ASP A 274 -27.23 2.52 7.12
C ASP A 274 -27.83 1.90 5.86
N GLN A 275 -28.98 2.41 5.41
CA GLN A 275 -29.67 1.81 4.27
C GLN A 275 -28.87 1.99 2.98
N TYR A 276 -28.44 3.20 2.66
CA TYR A 276 -27.81 3.50 1.39
C TYR A 276 -26.44 2.83 1.29
N ASP A 277 -25.65 2.89 2.37
CA ASP A 277 -24.33 2.27 2.37
C ASP A 277 -24.42 0.75 2.23
N LEU A 278 -25.45 0.11 2.82
CA LEU A 278 -25.64 -1.33 2.72
C LEU A 278 -26.05 -1.76 1.31
N GLU A 279 -26.87 -0.97 0.61
CA GLU A 279 -27.23 -1.20 -0.79
C GLU A 279 -25.98 -1.16 -1.69
N VAL A 280 -25.12 -0.16 -1.51
CA VAL A 280 -23.86 -0.01 -2.24
C VAL A 280 -22.90 -1.14 -1.91
N ALA A 281 -22.77 -1.52 -0.63
CA ALA A 281 -21.92 -2.62 -0.17
C ALA A 281 -22.38 -3.96 -0.76
N LEU A 282 -23.69 -4.22 -0.83
CA LEU A 282 -24.26 -5.42 -1.43
C LEU A 282 -23.90 -5.55 -2.93
N VAL A 283 -24.05 -4.47 -3.70
CA VAL A 283 -23.68 -4.48 -5.13
C VAL A 283 -22.18 -4.70 -5.31
N THR A 284 -21.36 -4.09 -4.45
CA THR A 284 -19.90 -4.24 -4.46
C THR A 284 -19.50 -5.69 -4.15
N ALA A 285 -20.11 -6.31 -3.14
CA ALA A 285 -19.92 -7.72 -2.81
C ALA A 285 -20.33 -8.65 -3.97
N ALA A 286 -21.45 -8.38 -4.63
CA ALA A 286 -21.88 -9.16 -5.80
C ALA A 286 -20.83 -9.09 -6.94
N ARG A 287 -20.27 -7.90 -7.22
CA ARG A 287 -19.20 -7.76 -8.22
C ARG A 287 -17.96 -8.55 -7.85
N ALA A 288 -17.53 -8.46 -6.59
CA ALA A 288 -16.36 -9.17 -6.09
C ALA A 288 -16.51 -10.70 -6.14
N LEU A 289 -17.73 -11.21 -5.97
CA LEU A 289 -18.05 -12.63 -6.10
C LEU A 289 -18.15 -13.10 -7.57
N GLY A 290 -18.02 -12.20 -8.55
CA GLY A 290 -17.97 -12.51 -9.98
C GLY A 290 -19.27 -12.24 -10.75
N PHE A 291 -20.26 -11.55 -10.16
CA PHE A 291 -21.42 -11.09 -10.90
C PHE A 291 -21.12 -9.80 -11.67
N VAL A 292 -21.81 -9.59 -12.79
CA VAL A 292 -21.95 -8.26 -13.39
C VAL A 292 -23.13 -7.58 -12.68
N ALA A 293 -22.85 -6.70 -11.73
CA ALA A 293 -23.89 -6.06 -10.92
C ALA A 293 -23.93 -4.52 -11.04
N THR A 294 -25.11 -3.94 -10.88
CA THR A 294 -25.37 -2.48 -10.93
C THR A 294 -26.31 -2.07 -9.82
N HIS A 295 -25.97 -0.98 -9.11
CA HIS A 295 -26.85 -0.34 -8.13
C HIS A 295 -27.90 0.48 -8.85
N ILE A 296 -29.14 0.45 -8.35
CA ILE A 296 -30.27 1.17 -8.91
C ILE A 296 -30.82 2.07 -7.80
N SER A 297 -30.99 3.35 -8.10
CA SER A 297 -31.54 4.33 -7.17
C SER A 297 -32.95 4.73 -7.61
N GLY A 298 -33.88 4.79 -6.66
CA GLY A 298 -35.26 5.20 -6.94
C GLY A 298 -36.26 4.58 -5.98
N SER A 299 -37.29 5.33 -5.61
CA SER A 299 -38.38 4.79 -4.81
C SER A 299 -39.19 3.78 -5.63
N GLY A 300 -39.44 2.59 -5.09
CA GLY A 300 -40.17 1.52 -5.76
C GLY A 300 -39.35 0.74 -6.80
N GLU A 301 -38.02 0.89 -6.78
CA GLU A 301 -37.09 0.11 -7.59
C GLU A 301 -36.32 -0.87 -6.69
N PRO A 302 -35.78 -1.98 -7.22
CA PRO A 302 -34.84 -2.81 -6.49
C PRO A 302 -33.53 -2.05 -6.23
N ASP A 303 -32.82 -2.40 -5.16
CA ASP A 303 -31.57 -1.72 -4.78
C ASP A 303 -30.43 -2.01 -5.78
N GLY A 304 -30.51 -3.15 -6.47
CA GLY A 304 -29.62 -3.45 -7.58
C GLY A 304 -30.00 -4.70 -8.36
N ILE A 305 -29.24 -4.97 -9.41
CA ILE A 305 -29.38 -6.18 -10.24
C ILE A 305 -28.01 -6.80 -10.42
N ALA A 306 -27.94 -8.12 -10.29
CA ALA A 306 -26.75 -8.92 -10.58
C ALA A 306 -27.05 -9.91 -11.71
N ARG A 307 -26.10 -10.04 -12.63
CA ARG A 307 -26.18 -10.92 -13.79
C ARG A 307 -24.98 -11.85 -13.85
N LEU A 308 -25.25 -13.11 -14.16
CA LEU A 308 -24.23 -14.11 -14.47
C LEU A 308 -24.51 -14.67 -15.86
N VAL A 309 -23.48 -14.68 -16.70
CA VAL A 309 -23.51 -15.37 -18.00
C VAL A 309 -22.68 -16.63 -17.85
N ASP A 310 -23.31 -17.79 -17.92
CA ASP A 310 -22.64 -19.08 -17.84
C ASP A 310 -22.92 -19.88 -19.11
N TYR A 311 -21.89 -20.42 -19.75
CA TYR A 311 -22.04 -21.16 -21.00
C TYR A 311 -21.92 -22.66 -20.71
N PRO A 312 -22.90 -23.50 -21.08
CA PRO A 312 -24.02 -23.26 -22.02
C PRO A 312 -25.36 -22.89 -21.35
N ALA A 313 -25.39 -22.70 -20.02
CA ALA A 313 -26.62 -22.51 -19.24
C ALA A 313 -27.39 -21.20 -19.57
N GLY A 314 -26.73 -20.25 -20.25
CA GLY A 314 -27.30 -18.99 -20.67
C GLY A 314 -27.09 -17.88 -19.64
N GLU A 315 -27.90 -16.84 -19.77
CA GLU A 315 -27.88 -15.69 -18.86
C GLU A 315 -28.90 -15.89 -17.74
N ARG A 316 -28.48 -15.61 -16.50
CA ARG A 316 -29.35 -15.58 -15.32
C ARG A 316 -29.22 -14.24 -14.62
N ARG A 317 -30.33 -13.75 -14.05
CA ARG A 317 -30.41 -12.44 -13.38
C ARG A 317 -31.10 -12.55 -12.04
N ILE A 318 -30.63 -11.81 -11.06
CA ILE A 318 -31.28 -11.69 -9.75
C ILE A 318 -31.36 -10.22 -9.35
N THR A 319 -32.41 -9.87 -8.60
CA THR A 319 -32.45 -8.59 -7.88
C THR A 319 -31.62 -8.69 -6.61
N LEU A 320 -31.02 -7.57 -6.22
CA LEU A 320 -30.31 -7.38 -4.97
C LEU A 320 -31.19 -6.51 -4.07
N GLY A 321 -31.41 -6.98 -2.83
CA GLY A 321 -32.18 -6.27 -1.82
C GLY A 321 -31.41 -6.17 -0.50
N ALA A 322 -31.39 -4.99 0.11
CA ALA A 322 -30.77 -4.70 1.38
C ALA A 322 -31.78 -4.09 2.35
N LYS A 323 -31.80 -4.59 3.59
CA LYS A 323 -32.63 -4.04 4.67
C LYS A 323 -31.78 -3.80 5.91
N SER A 324 -31.35 -2.56 6.10
CA SER A 324 -30.55 -2.14 7.25
C SER A 324 -31.41 -1.97 8.52
N SER A 325 -30.79 -2.12 9.69
CA SER A 325 -31.41 -1.91 11.00
C SER A 325 -30.36 -2.00 12.11
N THR A 326 -30.54 -1.27 13.22
CA THR A 326 -29.71 -1.42 14.43
C THR A 326 -29.82 -2.81 15.08
N GLY A 327 -30.84 -3.60 14.70
CA GLY A 327 -31.03 -4.97 15.16
C GLY A 327 -31.81 -5.81 14.14
N THR A 328 -32.65 -6.73 14.59
CA THR A 328 -33.48 -7.52 13.68
C THR A 328 -34.64 -6.66 13.13
N PRO A 329 -34.71 -6.38 11.81
CA PRO A 329 -35.84 -5.66 11.22
C PRO A 329 -37.16 -6.41 11.42
N SER A 330 -38.25 -5.67 11.58
CA SER A 330 -39.60 -6.24 11.68
C SER A 330 -40.08 -6.81 10.33
N LEU A 331 -41.13 -7.65 10.37
CA LEU A 331 -41.73 -8.23 9.16
C LEU A 331 -42.25 -7.18 8.17
N ALA A 332 -42.67 -6.00 8.66
CA ALA A 332 -43.11 -4.90 7.82
C ALA A 332 -41.93 -4.21 7.13
N GLN A 333 -40.83 -3.99 7.86
CA GLN A 333 -39.62 -3.35 7.33
C GLN A 333 -38.93 -4.20 6.26
N LEU A 334 -39.06 -5.53 6.30
CA LEU A 334 -38.51 -6.40 5.27
C LEU A 334 -39.20 -6.26 3.91
N ASP A 335 -40.45 -5.79 3.89
CA ASP A 335 -41.23 -5.54 2.68
C ASP A 335 -41.16 -6.65 1.61
N MET A 336 -41.49 -7.88 2.01
CA MET A 336 -41.45 -9.04 1.12
C MET A 336 -42.39 -8.91 -0.09
N ALA A 337 -43.45 -8.12 0.03
CA ALA A 337 -44.41 -7.88 -1.04
C ALA A 337 -43.81 -6.97 -2.11
N GLY A 338 -43.24 -5.83 -1.73
CA GLY A 338 -42.55 -4.92 -2.66
C GLY A 338 -41.39 -5.61 -3.38
N ILE A 339 -40.59 -6.42 -2.66
CA ILE A 339 -39.52 -7.21 -3.28
C ILE A 339 -40.07 -8.21 -4.31
N GLN A 340 -41.21 -8.85 -4.00
CA GLN A 340 -41.85 -9.77 -4.93
C GLN A 340 -42.41 -9.07 -6.17
N GLU A 341 -42.88 -7.82 -6.03
CA GLU A 341 -43.30 -6.99 -7.16
C GLU A 341 -42.12 -6.67 -8.09
N HIS A 342 -40.96 -6.30 -7.53
CA HIS A 342 -39.74 -6.06 -8.33
C HIS A 342 -39.33 -7.29 -9.16
N MET A 343 -39.46 -8.50 -8.60
CA MET A 343 -39.14 -9.72 -9.33
C MET A 343 -40.13 -10.04 -10.46
N LYS A 344 -41.38 -9.58 -10.35
CA LYS A 344 -42.42 -9.77 -11.37
C LYS A 344 -42.41 -8.70 -12.45
N ASP A 345 -41.65 -7.63 -12.25
CA ASP A 345 -41.53 -6.56 -13.24
C ASP A 345 -40.76 -7.07 -14.47
N GLU A 346 -41.46 -7.07 -15.62
CA GLU A 346 -40.94 -7.48 -16.92
C GLU A 346 -39.74 -6.64 -17.38
N LYS A 347 -39.54 -5.45 -16.81
CA LYS A 347 -38.35 -4.61 -17.02
C LYS A 347 -37.05 -5.34 -16.65
N TYR A 348 -37.08 -6.16 -15.60
CA TYR A 348 -35.87 -6.71 -15.00
C TYR A 348 -35.56 -8.14 -15.43
N GLN A 349 -36.60 -8.94 -15.72
CA GLN A 349 -36.47 -10.34 -16.19
C GLN A 349 -35.54 -11.16 -15.29
N VAL A 350 -35.85 -11.18 -14.00
CA VAL A 350 -35.04 -11.86 -12.98
C VAL A 350 -35.60 -13.24 -12.62
N ASP A 351 -34.70 -14.10 -12.16
CA ASP A 351 -34.97 -15.46 -11.72
C ASP A 351 -35.26 -15.57 -10.22
N GLY A 352 -34.88 -14.55 -9.44
CA GLY A 352 -34.99 -14.54 -7.99
C GLY A 352 -34.38 -13.30 -7.36
N CYS A 353 -34.28 -13.30 -6.04
CA CYS A 353 -33.76 -12.18 -5.26
C CYS A 353 -32.81 -12.64 -4.15
N LEU A 354 -31.65 -11.99 -4.07
CA LEU A 354 -30.76 -12.05 -2.91
C LEU A 354 -31.11 -10.88 -1.97
N LEU A 355 -31.74 -11.21 -0.84
CA LEU A 355 -32.08 -10.25 0.21
C LEU A 355 -31.09 -10.38 1.37
N ILE A 356 -30.45 -9.28 1.78
CA ILE A 356 -29.62 -9.22 2.98
C ILE A 356 -30.24 -8.35 4.08
N ALA A 357 -30.09 -8.79 5.33
CA ALA A 357 -30.47 -8.03 6.53
C ALA A 357 -29.57 -8.39 7.73
N PRO A 358 -29.46 -7.55 8.78
CA PRO A 358 -28.71 -7.90 10.00
C PRO A 358 -29.20 -9.20 10.67
N GLY A 359 -30.49 -9.54 10.51
CA GLY A 359 -31.12 -10.76 10.98
C GLY A 359 -32.58 -10.86 10.55
N TYR A 360 -33.28 -11.94 10.93
CA TYR A 360 -34.68 -12.14 10.57
C TYR A 360 -35.59 -12.48 11.78
N PRO A 361 -36.84 -11.99 11.83
CA PRO A 361 -37.79 -12.28 12.90
C PRO A 361 -38.06 -13.77 13.06
N GLY A 362 -37.85 -14.31 14.26
CA GLY A 362 -38.17 -15.70 14.56
C GLY A 362 -37.23 -16.73 13.91
N GLN A 363 -36.05 -16.31 13.44
CA GLN A 363 -35.06 -17.19 12.79
C GLN A 363 -34.64 -18.42 13.61
N THR A 364 -34.83 -18.39 14.94
CA THR A 364 -34.55 -19.52 15.84
C THR A 364 -35.63 -20.60 15.85
N ARG A 365 -36.78 -20.37 15.19
CA ARG A 365 -37.89 -21.33 15.09
C ARG A 365 -38.00 -21.85 13.65
N GLU A 366 -38.08 -23.17 13.50
CA GLU A 366 -38.18 -23.85 12.19
C GLU A 366 -39.38 -23.38 11.35
N ARG A 367 -40.52 -23.12 12.01
CA ARG A 367 -41.69 -22.48 11.39
C ARG A 367 -41.88 -21.09 11.95
N ASN A 368 -41.73 -20.10 11.08
CA ASN A 368 -41.99 -18.70 11.38
C ASN A 368 -42.60 -18.02 10.14
N ALA A 369 -43.22 -16.84 10.34
CA ALA A 369 -43.92 -16.15 9.26
C ALA A 369 -42.99 -15.72 8.12
N ILE A 370 -41.73 -15.37 8.41
CA ILE A 370 -40.77 -14.97 7.37
C ILE A 370 -40.37 -16.16 6.49
N ALA A 371 -40.16 -17.34 7.07
CA ALA A 371 -39.82 -18.56 6.32
C ALA A 371 -40.92 -18.93 5.31
N ASN A 372 -42.19 -18.86 5.72
CA ASN A 372 -43.30 -19.12 4.80
C ASN A 372 -43.38 -18.08 3.68
N ARG A 373 -43.18 -16.79 4.00
CA ARG A 373 -43.21 -15.70 3.01
C ARG A 373 -42.04 -15.80 2.03
N ALA A 374 -40.83 -16.06 2.53
CA ALA A 374 -39.62 -16.22 1.72
C ALA A 374 -39.76 -17.36 0.72
N ARG A 375 -40.22 -18.54 1.17
CA ARG A 375 -40.46 -19.69 0.27
C ARG A 375 -41.58 -19.44 -0.74
N THR A 376 -42.66 -18.78 -0.34
CA THR A 376 -43.77 -18.45 -1.26
C THR A 376 -43.33 -17.43 -2.31
N ALA A 377 -42.54 -16.43 -1.90
CA ALA A 377 -42.06 -15.37 -2.77
C ALA A 377 -40.80 -15.74 -3.57
N HIS A 378 -40.13 -16.85 -3.24
CA HIS A 378 -38.82 -17.24 -3.81
C HIS A 378 -37.74 -16.17 -3.57
N ILE A 379 -37.71 -15.62 -2.36
CA ILE A 379 -36.71 -14.62 -1.93
C ILE A 379 -35.70 -15.31 -1.03
N SER A 380 -34.41 -15.23 -1.38
CA SER A 380 -33.32 -15.81 -0.59
C SER A 380 -32.92 -14.87 0.54
N CYS A 381 -33.27 -15.23 1.77
CA CYS A 381 -33.05 -14.41 2.97
C CYS A 381 -31.69 -14.69 3.61
N TRP A 382 -30.67 -13.95 3.19
CA TRP A 382 -29.31 -13.98 3.74
C TRP A 382 -29.14 -12.96 4.86
N THR A 383 -28.26 -13.25 5.82
CA THR A 383 -27.81 -12.24 6.78
C THR A 383 -26.59 -11.50 6.24
N VAL A 384 -26.41 -10.24 6.64
CA VAL A 384 -25.20 -9.46 6.33
C VAL A 384 -23.93 -10.23 6.72
N LYS A 385 -23.94 -10.86 7.91
CA LYS A 385 -22.83 -11.68 8.40
C LYS A 385 -22.52 -12.89 7.52
N GLN A 386 -23.55 -13.54 6.96
CA GLN A 386 -23.36 -14.67 6.05
C GLN A 386 -22.71 -14.25 4.75
N LEU A 387 -23.21 -13.17 4.12
CA LEU A 387 -22.61 -12.66 2.89
C LEU A 387 -21.17 -12.20 3.15
N ALA A 388 -20.92 -11.47 4.24
CA ALA A 388 -19.58 -11.04 4.63
C ALA A 388 -18.62 -12.22 4.82
N ALA A 389 -19.05 -13.30 5.47
CA ALA A 389 -18.24 -14.52 5.66
C ALA A 389 -17.94 -15.21 4.32
N VAL A 390 -18.92 -15.25 3.41
CA VAL A 390 -18.75 -15.81 2.06
C VAL A 390 -17.77 -14.99 1.24
N VAL A 391 -17.88 -13.65 1.24
CA VAL A 391 -16.96 -12.77 0.54
C VAL A 391 -15.54 -12.97 1.07
N ALA A 392 -15.32 -12.87 2.38
CA ALA A 392 -13.99 -13.06 2.98
C ALA A 392 -13.37 -14.44 2.69
N SER A 393 -14.21 -15.46 2.48
CA SER A 393 -13.75 -16.82 2.19
C SER A 393 -13.65 -17.13 0.69
N ALA A 394 -14.05 -16.22 -0.20
CA ALA A 394 -14.31 -16.55 -1.59
C ALA A 394 -13.06 -17.05 -2.34
N GLU A 395 -11.91 -16.44 -2.10
CA GLU A 395 -10.64 -16.87 -2.70
C GLU A 395 -10.15 -18.20 -2.10
N ILE A 396 -10.09 -18.29 -0.75
CA ILE A 396 -9.58 -19.46 -0.04
C ILE A 396 -10.41 -20.72 -0.36
N ARG A 397 -11.73 -20.56 -0.51
CA ARG A 397 -12.69 -21.64 -0.76
C ARG A 397 -13.11 -21.77 -2.22
N GLN A 398 -12.54 -20.97 -3.13
CA GLN A 398 -12.89 -20.93 -4.56
C GLN A 398 -14.41 -20.79 -4.79
N ILE A 399 -15.06 -19.91 -4.04
CA ILE A 399 -16.51 -19.65 -4.17
C ILE A 399 -16.75 -18.80 -5.40
N SER A 400 -17.57 -19.30 -6.32
CA SER A 400 -17.95 -18.60 -7.55
C SER A 400 -19.36 -18.02 -7.49
N ALA A 401 -19.62 -17.00 -8.30
CA ALA A 401 -20.97 -16.46 -8.53
C ALA A 401 -22.01 -17.55 -8.86
N ALA A 402 -21.62 -18.62 -9.57
CA ALA A 402 -22.50 -19.73 -9.90
C ALA A 402 -23.02 -20.45 -8.63
N ARG A 403 -22.14 -20.78 -7.68
CA ARG A 403 -22.54 -21.41 -6.40
C ARG A 403 -23.43 -20.50 -5.58
N ILE A 404 -23.15 -19.19 -5.58
CA ILE A 404 -24.01 -18.22 -4.89
C ILE A 404 -25.40 -18.17 -5.54
N LEU A 405 -25.45 -18.13 -6.87
CA LEU A 405 -26.69 -18.11 -7.61
C LEU A 405 -27.53 -19.37 -7.37
N GLU A 406 -26.92 -20.56 -7.31
CA GLU A 406 -27.60 -21.80 -6.94
C GLU A 406 -28.30 -21.69 -5.59
N ILE A 407 -27.62 -21.16 -4.57
CA ILE A 407 -28.20 -20.96 -3.24
C ILE A 407 -29.34 -19.93 -3.30
N VAL A 408 -29.14 -18.82 -4.01
CA VAL A 408 -30.17 -17.77 -4.15
C VAL A 408 -31.45 -18.32 -4.78
N LEU A 409 -31.32 -19.25 -5.73
CA LEU A 409 -32.46 -19.81 -6.46
C LEU A 409 -33.06 -21.07 -5.82
N ALA A 410 -32.41 -21.67 -4.83
CA ALA A 410 -32.85 -22.92 -4.20
C ALA A 410 -33.15 -22.80 -2.69
N ALA A 411 -32.51 -21.88 -1.98
CA ALA A 411 -32.64 -21.70 -0.54
C ALA A 411 -33.27 -20.34 -0.22
N PHE A 412 -34.45 -20.36 0.40
CA PHE A 412 -35.25 -19.15 0.60
C PHE A 412 -35.35 -18.71 2.06
N ALA A 413 -35.81 -19.59 2.95
CA ALA A 413 -35.97 -19.22 4.35
C ALA A 413 -34.61 -19.00 5.03
N PRO A 414 -34.52 -18.15 6.06
CA PRO A 414 -33.25 -17.89 6.76
C PRO A 414 -32.54 -19.15 7.25
N SER A 415 -33.29 -20.17 7.71
CA SER A 415 -32.74 -21.47 8.12
C SER A 415 -32.15 -22.26 6.94
N ASP A 416 -32.82 -22.23 5.79
CA ASP A 416 -32.44 -22.98 4.60
C ASP A 416 -31.15 -22.38 4.02
N VAL A 417 -31.11 -21.04 3.96
CA VAL A 417 -29.91 -20.28 3.57
C VAL A 417 -28.76 -20.53 4.55
N THR A 418 -29.03 -20.54 5.86
CA THR A 418 -27.99 -20.83 6.87
C THR A 418 -27.35 -22.18 6.64
N SER A 419 -28.14 -23.22 6.38
CA SER A 419 -27.62 -24.55 6.06
C SER A 419 -26.79 -24.54 4.78
N ALA A 420 -27.31 -23.94 3.70
CA ALA A 420 -26.63 -23.88 2.41
C ALA A 420 -25.31 -23.09 2.46
N VAL A 421 -25.28 -21.96 3.16
CA VAL A 421 -24.07 -21.16 3.38
C VAL A 421 -23.07 -21.90 4.26
N SER A 422 -23.53 -22.60 5.29
CA SER A 422 -22.63 -23.40 6.14
C SER A 422 -21.98 -24.53 5.34
N GLU A 423 -22.74 -25.18 4.46
CA GLU A 423 -22.20 -26.19 3.54
C GLU A 423 -21.23 -25.57 2.52
N LEU A 424 -21.58 -24.43 1.94
CA LEU A 424 -20.72 -23.67 1.03
C LEU A 424 -19.37 -23.34 1.67
N LEU A 425 -19.37 -22.86 2.91
CA LEU A 425 -18.15 -22.50 3.65
C LEU A 425 -17.39 -23.71 4.18
N ALA A 426 -18.04 -24.88 4.29
CA ALA A 426 -17.40 -26.14 4.65
C ALA A 426 -16.72 -26.85 3.46
N GLN A 427 -17.03 -26.44 2.22
CA GLN A 427 -16.55 -27.07 0.99
C GLN A 427 -15.71 -26.09 0.12
N PRO A 428 -14.54 -26.52 -0.40
CA PRO A 428 -13.94 -27.84 -0.21
C PRO A 428 -13.48 -28.06 1.24
N SER A 429 -13.36 -29.33 1.65
CA SER A 429 -12.91 -29.66 3.02
C SER A 429 -11.44 -29.30 3.27
N TRP A 430 -10.76 -28.87 2.22
CA TRP A 430 -9.39 -28.36 2.19
C TRP A 430 -9.38 -26.90 1.77
N ASP A 431 -8.33 -26.19 2.16
CA ASP A 431 -8.00 -24.88 1.59
C ASP A 431 -6.79 -24.99 0.66
N THR A 432 -6.54 -23.94 -0.12
CA THR A 432 -5.46 -23.90 -1.11
C THR A 432 -4.08 -24.17 -0.48
N ARG A 433 -3.85 -23.69 0.74
CA ARG A 433 -2.58 -23.88 1.46
C ARG A 433 -2.39 -25.34 1.87
N ASP A 434 -3.44 -25.97 2.35
CA ASP A 434 -3.47 -27.37 2.70
C ASP A 434 -3.26 -28.25 1.46
N LEU A 435 -3.86 -27.88 0.32
CA LEU A 435 -3.64 -28.55 -0.97
C LEU A 435 -2.18 -28.42 -1.42
N TYR A 436 -1.55 -27.25 -1.31
CA TYR A 436 -0.12 -27.11 -1.59
C TYR A 436 0.74 -28.01 -0.72
N GLY A 437 0.39 -28.11 0.57
CA GLY A 437 1.03 -29.04 1.51
C GLY A 437 0.87 -30.49 1.07
N ALA A 438 -0.33 -30.90 0.66
CA ALA A 438 -0.63 -32.24 0.17
C ALA A 438 0.12 -32.56 -1.13
N VAL A 439 0.14 -31.64 -2.09
CA VAL A 439 0.91 -31.77 -3.34
C VAL A 439 2.40 -31.93 -3.05
N THR A 440 2.95 -31.15 -2.12
CA THR A 440 4.35 -31.27 -1.71
C THR A 440 4.66 -32.63 -1.07
N ARG A 441 3.76 -33.14 -0.21
CA ARG A 441 3.88 -34.49 0.38
C ARG A 441 3.79 -35.57 -0.69
N ALA A 442 2.85 -35.44 -1.63
CA ALA A 442 2.67 -36.35 -2.76
C ALA A 442 3.93 -36.41 -3.64
N LEU A 443 4.52 -35.26 -3.96
CA LEU A 443 5.78 -35.18 -4.71
C LEU A 443 6.93 -35.90 -3.97
N ARG A 444 7.08 -35.70 -2.66
CA ARG A 444 8.07 -36.43 -1.84
C ARG A 444 7.81 -37.94 -1.78
N ALA A 445 6.55 -38.35 -1.68
CA ALA A 445 6.19 -39.77 -1.67
C ALA A 445 6.54 -40.44 -3.01
N LEU A 446 6.28 -39.74 -4.13
CA LEU A 446 6.65 -40.18 -5.48
C LEU A 446 8.16 -40.07 -5.73
N GLU A 447 8.88 -39.20 -5.02
CA GLU A 447 10.34 -39.12 -5.05
C GLU A 447 10.99 -40.47 -4.72
N ASN A 448 10.53 -41.06 -3.62
CA ASN A 448 11.03 -42.35 -3.14
C ASN A 448 10.72 -43.53 -4.07
N ARG A 449 9.69 -43.41 -4.92
CA ARG A 449 9.21 -44.50 -5.79
C ARG A 449 9.65 -44.38 -7.26
N LEU A 450 9.82 -43.16 -7.78
CA LEU A 450 10.00 -42.87 -9.20
C LEU A 450 11.26 -42.04 -9.50
N ARG A 451 12.43 -42.44 -9.00
CA ARG A 451 13.65 -41.62 -8.95
C ARG A 451 14.03 -40.94 -10.27
N ASP A 452 13.91 -41.63 -11.41
CA ASP A 452 14.45 -41.17 -12.70
C ASP A 452 13.39 -40.73 -13.73
N THR A 453 12.13 -40.54 -13.31
CA THR A 453 11.04 -40.16 -14.24
C THR A 453 10.32 -38.89 -13.81
N SER A 454 9.88 -38.06 -14.76
CA SER A 454 9.01 -36.92 -14.48
C SER A 454 7.67 -37.36 -13.90
N ARG A 455 7.12 -36.58 -12.97
CA ARG A 455 5.82 -36.87 -12.34
C ARG A 455 4.73 -36.18 -13.14
N THR A 456 3.67 -36.91 -13.47
CA THR A 456 2.50 -36.32 -14.13
C THR A 456 1.52 -35.78 -13.09
N VAL A 457 0.67 -34.84 -13.50
CA VAL A 457 -0.41 -34.32 -12.64
C VAL A 457 -1.34 -35.46 -12.19
N ASP A 458 -1.58 -36.48 -13.03
CA ASP A 458 -2.38 -37.65 -12.65
C ASP A 458 -1.77 -38.46 -11.50
N GLN A 459 -0.45 -38.65 -11.52
CA GLN A 459 0.27 -39.35 -10.46
C GLN A 459 0.21 -38.57 -9.15
N ILE A 460 0.37 -37.25 -9.22
CA ILE A 460 0.28 -36.37 -8.06
C ILE A 460 -1.15 -36.38 -7.51
N SER A 461 -2.15 -36.25 -8.39
CA SER A 461 -3.57 -36.26 -8.03
C SER A 461 -3.95 -37.57 -7.33
N THR A 462 -3.46 -38.70 -7.84
CA THR A 462 -3.69 -40.03 -7.26
C THR A 462 -3.10 -40.16 -5.86
N GLU A 463 -1.94 -39.56 -5.58
CA GLU A 463 -1.35 -39.60 -4.24
C GLU A 463 -2.02 -38.61 -3.30
N VAL A 464 -2.41 -37.42 -3.78
CA VAL A 464 -3.17 -36.43 -3.00
C VAL A 464 -4.53 -37.00 -2.58
N SER A 465 -5.24 -37.68 -3.49
CA SER A 465 -6.56 -38.26 -3.22
C SER A 465 -6.55 -39.44 -2.24
N ARG A 466 -5.38 -39.93 -1.80
CA ARG A 466 -5.27 -40.96 -0.75
C ARG A 466 -5.59 -40.42 0.64
N GLU A 467 -5.35 -39.13 0.85
CA GLU A 467 -5.77 -38.46 2.07
C GLU A 467 -7.28 -38.17 1.94
N GLN A 468 -8.11 -38.72 2.85
CA GLN A 468 -9.58 -38.64 2.75
C GLN A 468 -10.11 -37.19 2.68
N ARG A 469 -9.35 -36.24 3.24
CA ARG A 469 -9.62 -34.80 3.18
C ARG A 469 -9.51 -34.21 1.78
N PHE A 470 -8.81 -34.86 0.86
CA PHE A 470 -8.60 -34.38 -0.52
C PHE A 470 -9.28 -35.30 -1.55
N ALA A 471 -10.23 -36.13 -1.10
CA ALA A 471 -10.93 -37.08 -1.97
C ALA A 471 -11.78 -36.40 -3.06
N ASP A 472 -12.17 -35.14 -2.84
CA ASP A 472 -12.94 -34.29 -3.75
C ASP A 472 -12.07 -33.38 -4.63
N VAL A 473 -10.74 -33.41 -4.48
CA VAL A 473 -9.82 -32.61 -5.30
C VAL A 473 -9.86 -33.06 -6.76
N GLY A 474 -10.14 -32.13 -7.67
CA GLY A 474 -10.13 -32.38 -9.10
C GLY A 474 -8.73 -32.27 -9.71
N TYR A 475 -8.55 -32.85 -10.90
CA TYR A 475 -7.31 -32.75 -11.67
C TYR A 475 -6.85 -31.29 -11.86
N LYS A 476 -7.79 -30.40 -12.20
CA LYS A 476 -7.49 -28.97 -12.45
C LYS A 476 -6.97 -28.26 -11.20
N ASP A 477 -7.46 -28.63 -10.02
CA ASP A 477 -7.02 -28.05 -8.75
C ASP A 477 -5.57 -28.45 -8.47
N VAL A 478 -5.24 -29.73 -8.69
CA VAL A 478 -3.85 -30.23 -8.58
C VAL A 478 -2.96 -29.60 -9.63
N GLU A 479 -3.41 -29.47 -10.88
CA GLU A 479 -2.65 -28.83 -11.94
C GLU A 479 -2.31 -27.37 -11.59
N LYS A 480 -3.30 -26.60 -11.15
CA LYS A 480 -3.13 -25.22 -10.70
C LYS A 480 -2.13 -25.15 -9.54
N ALA A 481 -2.33 -25.98 -8.51
CA ALA A 481 -1.45 -26.04 -7.35
C ALA A 481 0.00 -26.39 -7.72
N VAL A 482 0.22 -27.33 -8.65
CA VAL A 482 1.56 -27.69 -9.13
C VAL A 482 2.20 -26.54 -9.91
N ARG A 483 1.45 -25.78 -10.71
CA ARG A 483 1.96 -24.60 -11.42
C ARG A 483 2.39 -23.49 -10.47
N GLU A 484 1.56 -23.19 -9.47
CA GLU A 484 1.86 -22.17 -8.47
C GLU A 484 3.04 -22.58 -7.57
N LEU A 485 3.10 -23.85 -7.17
CA LEU A 485 4.26 -24.41 -6.47
C LEU A 485 5.54 -24.35 -7.33
N ALA A 486 5.46 -24.66 -8.61
CA ALA A 486 6.62 -24.56 -9.50
C ALA A 486 7.14 -23.12 -9.58
N GLY A 487 6.25 -22.13 -9.72
CA GLY A 487 6.60 -20.72 -9.73
C GLY A 487 7.27 -20.24 -8.42
N SER A 488 6.80 -20.74 -7.28
CA SER A 488 7.35 -20.39 -5.96
C SER A 488 8.60 -21.19 -5.55
N SER A 489 8.86 -22.33 -6.19
CA SER A 489 9.91 -23.28 -5.79
C SER A 489 11.35 -22.85 -6.13
N GLN A 490 11.55 -21.71 -6.81
CA GLN A 490 12.86 -21.25 -7.30
C GLN A 490 13.68 -22.32 -8.05
N GLY A 491 12.99 -23.18 -8.81
CA GLY A 491 13.61 -24.23 -9.62
C GLY A 491 13.68 -25.61 -8.97
N ALA A 492 13.24 -25.77 -7.72
CA ALA A 492 13.14 -27.10 -7.12
C ALA A 492 12.06 -27.98 -7.79
N VAL A 493 11.02 -27.37 -8.37
CA VAL A 493 10.02 -28.03 -9.22
C VAL A 493 10.04 -27.39 -10.60
N THR A 494 10.20 -28.19 -11.65
CA THR A 494 10.19 -27.71 -13.04
C THR A 494 9.11 -28.43 -13.84
N ILE A 495 8.22 -27.68 -14.46
CA ILE A 495 7.17 -28.22 -15.33
C ILE A 495 7.72 -28.33 -16.76
N ARG A 496 7.59 -29.50 -17.37
CA ARG A 496 7.94 -29.74 -18.77
C ARG A 496 6.68 -30.04 -19.57
N GLY A 497 6.40 -29.22 -20.58
CA GLY A 497 5.29 -29.46 -21.51
C GLY A 497 3.99 -28.71 -21.16
N SER A 498 4.00 -27.39 -21.28
CA SER A 498 2.79 -26.59 -21.51
C SER A 498 3.18 -25.31 -22.27
N ARG A 499 2.88 -25.29 -23.56
CA ARG A 499 2.62 -24.05 -24.31
C ARG A 499 1.13 -23.81 -24.29
#